data_AF-A0A7C9EQP9-F1
#
_entry.id   AF-A0A7C9EQP9-F1
#
_cell.length_a   1.000
_cell.length_b   1.000
_cell.length_c   1.000
_cell.angle_alpha   90.00
_cell.angle_beta   90.00
_cell.angle_gamma   90.00
#
_symmetry.space_group_name_H-M   'P 1'
#
loop_
_entity.id
_entity.type
_entity.pdbx_description
1 polymer ?
#
loop_
_entity_poly.entity_id
_entity_poly.type
_entity_poly.pdbx_seq_one_letter_code
_entity_poly.pdbx_strand_id
1 'polypeptide(L)'
;TQLVVERMLAAEGIKRADLGRDEFVNHVWEWKDKYGGTITKQIKRLGASCDWTREHFTLDEQLSRAVIEAFVTLHEKGLIYQGSYMVNWSPNLQTAVSD
;
A
#
# COMPACT_ATOMS: atom_id res chain seq x y z
N THR A 1 -1.33 -5.45 -1.84
CA THR A 1 -0.75 -4.98 -3.12
C THR A 1 0.64 -5.54 -3.39
N GLN A 2 1.60 -5.41 -2.46
CA GLN A 2 2.99 -5.87 -2.67
C GLN A 2 3.12 -7.29 -3.24
N LEU A 3 2.57 -8.31 -2.58
CA LEU A 3 2.62 -9.70 -3.07
C LEU A 3 2.04 -9.88 -4.48
N VAL A 4 0.98 -9.13 -4.82
CA VAL A 4 0.31 -9.22 -6.11
C VAL A 4 1.15 -8.56 -7.20
N VAL A 5 1.75 -7.40 -6.91
CA VAL A 5 2.67 -6.71 -7.81
C VAL A 5 3.94 -7.54 -8.00
N GLU A 6 4.50 -8.13 -6.95
CA GLU A 6 5.64 -9.05 -7.05
C GLU A 6 5.32 -10.28 -7.91
N ARG A 7 4.11 -10.85 -7.80
CA ARG A 7 3.68 -11.96 -8.67
C ARG A 7 3.52 -11.54 -10.13
N MET A 8 3.01 -10.33 -10.37
CA MET A 8 2.91 -9.76 -11.71
C MET A 8 4.29 -9.58 -12.33
N LEU A 9 5.22 -8.96 -11.59
CA LEU A 9 6.61 -8.78 -12.00
C LEU A 9 7.32 -10.12 -12.24
N ALA A 10 7.10 -11.10 -11.36
CA ALA A 10 7.67 -12.43 -11.52
C ALA A 10 7.14 -13.15 -12.78
N ALA A 11 5.88 -12.94 -13.16
CA ALA A 11 5.32 -13.45 -14.41
C ALA A 11 5.95 -12.79 -15.65
N GLU A 12 6.42 -11.55 -15.51
CA GLU A 12 7.20 -10.81 -16.51
C GLU A 12 8.71 -11.12 -16.45
N GLY A 13 9.13 -12.01 -15.54
CA GLY A 13 10.53 -12.41 -15.36
C GLY A 13 11.38 -11.43 -14.55
N ILE A 14 10.76 -10.40 -13.97
CA ILE A 14 11.42 -9.36 -13.18
C ILE A 14 11.40 -9.73 -11.71
N LYS A 15 12.57 -9.73 -11.05
CA LYS A 15 12.64 -9.92 -9.61
C LYS A 15 12.63 -8.57 -8.91
N ARG A 16 11.85 -8.46 -7.83
CA ARG A 16 11.79 -7.23 -7.01
C ARG A 16 13.16 -6.81 -6.47
N ALA A 17 14.02 -7.76 -6.11
CA ALA A 17 15.37 -7.46 -5.60
C ALA A 17 16.25 -6.73 -6.62
N ASP A 18 15.92 -6.84 -7.91
CA ASP A 18 16.64 -6.20 -9.00
C ASP A 18 16.08 -4.79 -9.28
N LEU A 19 14.93 -4.42 -8.68
CA LEU A 19 14.27 -3.13 -8.85
C LEU A 19 14.65 -2.14 -7.75
N GLY A 20 14.83 -0.88 -8.14
CA GLY A 20 14.90 0.23 -7.19
C GLY A 20 13.54 0.49 -6.52
N ARG A 21 13.56 1.23 -5.40
CA ARG A 21 12.33 1.62 -4.70
C ARG A 21 11.37 2.39 -5.60
N ASP A 22 11.89 3.37 -6.35
CA ASP A 22 11.07 4.26 -7.16
C ASP A 22 10.40 3.50 -8.31
N GLU A 23 11.14 2.59 -8.95
CA GLU A 23 10.62 1.74 -10.01
C GLU A 23 9.53 0.78 -9.49
N PHE A 24 9.75 0.18 -8.31
CA PHE A 24 8.72 -0.64 -7.67
C PHE A 24 7.45 0.17 -7.35
N VAL A 25 7.59 1.41 -6.88
CA VAL A 25 6.45 2.30 -6.59
C VAL A 25 5.68 2.62 -7.87
N ASN A 26 6.37 2.85 -8.99
CA ASN A 26 5.72 3.06 -10.29
C ASN A 26 4.86 1.87 -10.70
N HIS A 27 5.36 0.64 -10.57
CA HIS A 27 4.58 -0.57 -10.86
C HIS A 27 3.37 -0.74 -9.93
N VAL A 28 3.47 -0.31 -8.66
CA VAL A 28 2.32 -0.29 -7.74
C VAL A 28 1.24 0.68 -8.23
N TRP A 29 1.61 1.85 -8.75
CA TRP A 29 0.68 2.81 -9.34
C TRP A 29 0.02 2.28 -10.62
N GLU A 30 0.80 1.70 -11.53
CA GLU A 30 0.28 1.05 -12.74
C GLU A 30 -0.75 -0.04 -12.41
N TRP A 31 -0.43 -0.88 -11.42
CA TRP A 31 -1.34 -1.89 -10.92
C TRP A 31 -2.62 -1.26 -10.35
N LYS A 32 -2.49 -0.22 -9.53
CA LYS A 32 -3.64 0.49 -8.95
C LYS A 32 -4.53 1.08 -10.04
N ASP A 33 -3.97 1.64 -11.11
CA ASP A 33 -4.80 2.25 -12.15
C ASP A 33 -5.54 1.19 -12.97
N LYS A 34 -4.89 0.08 -13.28
CA LYS A 34 -5.51 -1.05 -14.00
C LYS A 34 -6.61 -1.72 -13.17
N TYR A 35 -6.30 -2.12 -11.95
CA TYR A 35 -7.20 -2.92 -11.12
C TYR A 35 -8.16 -2.07 -10.28
N GLY A 36 -7.71 -0.91 -9.78
CA GLY A 36 -8.57 0.05 -9.08
C GLY A 36 -9.68 0.57 -9.99
N GLY A 37 -9.37 0.96 -11.23
CA GLY A 37 -10.39 1.35 -12.20
C GLY A 37 -11.41 0.24 -12.49
N THR A 38 -11.00 -1.03 -12.43
CA THR A 38 -11.90 -2.18 -12.59
C THR A 38 -12.84 -2.33 -11.40
N ILE A 39 -12.32 -2.22 -10.18
CA ILE A 39 -13.11 -2.28 -8.93
C ILE A 39 -14.16 -1.16 -8.93
N THR A 40 -13.75 0.08 -9.23
CA THR A 40 -14.66 1.24 -9.26
C THR A 40 -15.77 1.06 -10.30
N LYS A 41 -15.46 0.53 -11.50
CA LYS A 41 -16.48 0.21 -12.53
C LYS A 41 -17.46 -0.86 -12.04
N GLN A 42 -16.99 -1.89 -11.36
CA GLN A 42 -17.84 -2.94 -10.81
C GLN A 42 -18.81 -2.39 -9.75
N ILE A 43 -18.30 -1.58 -8.81
CA ILE A 43 -19.13 -0.98 -7.76
C ILE A 43 -20.17 -0.01 -8.35
N LYS A 44 -19.80 0.80 -9.36
CA LYS A 44 -20.75 1.63 -10.11
C LYS A 44 -21.82 0.81 -10.81
N ARG A 45 -21.45 -0.32 -11.43
CA ARG A 45 -22.39 -1.24 -12.10
C ARG A 45 -23.38 -1.88 -11.12
N LEU A 46 -22.99 -2.11 -9.87
CA LEU A 46 -23.87 -2.59 -8.80
C LEU A 46 -24.86 -1.51 -8.30
N GLY A 47 -24.76 -0.27 -8.78
CA GLY A 47 -25.67 0.81 -8.42
C GLY A 47 -25.31 1.54 -7.14
N ALA A 48 -24.05 1.45 -6.68
CA ALA A 48 -23.62 2.18 -5.49
C ALA A 48 -23.65 3.70 -5.71
N SER A 49 -24.36 4.41 -4.85
CA SER A 49 -24.52 5.87 -4.88
C SER A 49 -23.45 6.60 -4.04
N CYS A 50 -22.20 6.18 -4.16
CA CYS A 50 -21.08 6.83 -3.47
C CYS A 50 -20.76 8.20 -4.09
N ASP A 51 -20.15 9.09 -3.31
CA ASP A 51 -19.60 10.34 -3.85
C ASP A 51 -18.27 10.05 -4.58
N TRP A 52 -18.39 9.72 -5.86
CA TRP A 52 -17.26 9.40 -6.74
C TRP A 52 -16.31 10.59 -6.98
N THR A 53 -16.71 11.82 -6.63
CA THR A 53 -15.84 12.99 -6.76
C THR A 53 -14.81 13.07 -5.64
N ARG A 54 -15.01 12.31 -4.56
CA ARG A 54 -14.13 12.21 -3.39
C ARG A 54 -13.50 10.82 -3.23
N GLU A 55 -13.37 10.10 -4.34
CA GLU A 55 -12.64 8.84 -4.35
C GLU A 55 -11.16 9.10 -4.04
N HIS A 56 -10.61 8.38 -3.08
CA HIS A 56 -9.21 8.47 -2.68
C HIS A 56 -8.58 7.09 -2.58
N PHE A 57 -7.29 7.04 -2.86
CA PHE A 57 -6.43 5.88 -2.65
C PHE A 57 -5.45 6.15 -1.51
N THR A 58 -5.13 5.14 -0.71
CA THR A 58 -4.36 5.32 0.53
C THR A 58 -2.93 5.82 0.31
N LEU A 59 -2.39 5.70 -0.91
CA LEU A 59 -1.09 6.28 -1.29
C LEU A 59 -1.21 7.66 -1.93
N ASP A 60 -2.41 8.24 -2.03
CA ASP A 60 -2.58 9.63 -2.48
C ASP A 60 -1.85 10.58 -1.52
N GLU A 61 -1.36 11.69 -2.04
CA GLU A 61 -0.56 12.66 -1.29
C GLU A 61 -1.26 13.15 -0.02
N GLN A 62 -2.56 13.48 -0.13
CA GLN A 62 -3.34 13.98 1.00
C GLN A 62 -3.46 12.94 2.13
N LEU A 63 -3.74 11.68 1.79
CA LEU A 63 -3.87 10.61 2.79
C LEU A 63 -2.49 10.22 3.36
N SER A 64 -1.44 10.23 2.53
CA SER A 64 -0.07 10.01 2.98
C SER A 64 0.36 11.07 4.01
N ARG A 65 0.02 12.34 3.78
CA ARG A 65 0.25 13.43 4.73
C ARG A 65 -0.48 13.20 6.05
N ALA A 66 -1.72 12.72 6.01
CA ALA A 66 -2.50 12.43 7.21
C ALA A 66 -1.85 11.33 8.07
N VAL A 67 -1.26 10.30 7.44
CA VAL A 67 -0.53 9.24 8.15
C VAL A 67 0.73 9.79 8.81
N ILE A 68 1.49 10.63 8.11
CA ILE A 68 2.70 11.29 8.66
C ILE A 68 2.32 12.13 9.89
N GLU A 69 1.30 12.97 9.77
CA GLU A 69 0.81 13.81 10.88
C GLU A 69 0.41 12.95 12.08
N ALA A 70 -0.34 11.87 11.86
CA ALA A 70 -0.76 10.97 12.91
C ALA A 70 0.43 10.30 13.60
N PHE A 71 1.41 9.83 12.83
CA PHE A 71 2.62 9.23 13.38
C PHE A 71 3.41 10.22 14.24
N VAL A 72 3.68 11.42 13.72
CA VAL A 72 4.42 12.47 14.44
C VAL A 72 3.69 12.86 15.72
N THR A 73 2.38 13.10 15.64
CA THR A 73 1.56 13.45 16.81
C THR A 73 1.62 12.37 17.90
N LEU A 74 1.52 11.09 17.52
CA LEU A 74 1.58 9.99 18.48
C LEU A 74 2.97 9.79 19.06
N HIS A 75 4.02 10.03 18.27
CA HIS A 75 5.40 10.00 18.73
C HIS A 75 5.70 11.14 19.71
N GLU A 76 5.28 12.38 19.41
CA GLU A 76 5.44 13.54 20.31
C GLU A 76 4.70 13.36 21.64
N LYS A 77 3.58 12.63 21.64
CA LYS A 77 2.84 12.25 22.86
C LYS A 77 3.49 11.10 23.65
N GLY A 78 4.59 10.53 23.16
CA GLY A 78 5.25 9.38 23.79
C GLY A 78 4.49 8.05 23.66
N LEU A 79 3.53 7.96 22.72
CA LEU A 79 2.73 6.76 22.49
C LEU A 79 3.36 5.81 21.45
N ILE A 80 4.27 6.33 20.62
CA ILE A 80 5.08 5.55 19.69
C ILE A 80 6.51 5.56 20.20
N TYR A 81 7.14 4.39 20.22
CA TYR A 81 8.54 4.22 20.59
C TYR A 81 9.22 3.20 19.67
N GLN A 82 10.54 3.24 19.64
CA GLN A 82 11.37 2.20 19.01
C GLN A 82 12.03 1.38 20.11
N GLY A 83 11.86 0.05 20.05
CA GLY A 83 12.47 -0.87 21.00
C GLY A 83 12.71 -2.24 20.37
N SER A 84 13.50 -3.06 21.05
CA SER A 84 13.72 -4.45 20.66
C SER A 84 12.77 -5.35 21.44
N TYR A 85 11.92 -6.07 20.72
CA TYR A 85 10.97 -7.03 21.29
C TYR A 85 10.77 -8.20 20.31
N MET A 86 10.18 -9.30 20.78
CA MET A 86 9.87 -10.43 19.93
C MET A 86 8.75 -10.04 18.95
N VAL A 87 8.99 -10.25 17.66
CA VAL A 87 8.04 -9.94 16.58
C VAL A 87 7.70 -11.21 15.80
N ASN A 88 6.48 -11.27 15.26
CA ASN A 88 6.14 -12.29 14.29
C ASN A 88 6.80 -11.96 12.95
N TRP A 89 7.75 -12.79 12.53
CA TRP A 89 8.46 -12.62 11.27
C TRP A 89 7.92 -13.57 10.21
N SER A 90 7.62 -13.04 9.02
CA SER A 90 7.29 -13.85 7.84
C SER A 90 8.52 -14.04 6.95
N PRO A 91 9.09 -15.26 6.83
CA PRO A 91 10.23 -15.52 5.95
C PRO A 91 9.89 -15.29 4.47
N ASN A 92 8.64 -15.57 4.08
CA ASN A 92 8.18 -15.43 2.70
C ASN A 92 8.02 -13.97 2.29
N LEU A 93 7.51 -13.13 3.18
CA LEU A 93 7.31 -11.71 2.90
C LEU A 93 8.53 -10.85 3.27
N GLN A 94 9.49 -11.44 3.98
CA GLN A 94 10.67 -10.77 4.53
C GLN A 94 10.32 -9.50 5.32
N THR A 95 9.28 -9.59 6.15
CA THR A 95 8.82 -8.48 6.98
C THR A 95 8.21 -8.99 8.29
N ALA A 96 8.20 -8.10 9.29
CA ALA A 96 7.41 -8.27 10.50
C ALA A 96 5.91 -8.15 10.17
N VAL A 97 5.08 -8.90 10.89
CA VAL A 97 3.62 -8.93 10.78
C VAL A 97 3.03 -8.70 12.17
N SER A 98 1.93 -7.95 12.24
CA SER A 98 1.14 -7.82 13.48
C SER A 98 0.42 -9.14 13.79
N ASP A 99 0.15 -9.38 15.07
CA ASP A 99 -0.89 -10.34 15.49
C ASP A 99 -2.27 -9.98 14.88
#